data_AF-A0A932K3H2-F1
#
_entry.id   AF-A0A932K3H2-F1
#
_cell.length_a   1.000
_cell.length_b   1.000
_cell.length_c   1.000
_cell.angle_alpha   90.00
_cell.angle_beta   90.00
_cell.angle_gamma   90.00
#
_symmetry.space_group_name_H-M   'P 1'
#
loop_
_entity.id
_entity.type
_entity.pdbx_description
1 polymer ?
#
loop_
_entity_poly.entity_id
_entity_poly.type
_entity_poly.pdbx_seq_one_letter_code
_entity_poly.pdbx_strand_id
1 'polypeptide(L)'
;MSLSLAITKIAQHTSAMESLSQQIAEAEAEHIKAAGGKDPDAVKVALAHLTRLKTLFGMAKDFVEFWKDVIKTILGLIKATNELAQGAR
;
A
#
# COMPACT_ATOMS: atom_id res chain seq x y z
N MET A 1 -17.00 -14.09 -3.09
CA MET A 1 -16.05 -13.14 -3.71
C MET A 1 -15.04 -13.98 -4.49
N SER A 2 -14.89 -13.81 -5.82
CA SER A 2 -13.97 -14.65 -6.61
C SER A 2 -12.51 -14.22 -6.41
N LEU A 3 -11.56 -15.11 -6.65
CA LEU A 3 -10.14 -14.81 -6.52
C LEU A 3 -9.67 -13.73 -7.52
N SER A 4 -10.24 -13.73 -8.72
CA SER A 4 -10.03 -12.68 -9.72
C SER A 4 -10.48 -11.31 -9.21
N LEU A 5 -11.64 -11.24 -8.53
CA LEU A 5 -12.14 -10.02 -7.93
C LEU A 5 -11.24 -9.53 -6.77
N ALA A 6 -10.66 -10.45 -6.00
CA ALA A 6 -9.70 -10.11 -4.95
C ALA A 6 -8.42 -9.49 -5.53
N ILE A 7 -7.86 -10.05 -6.60
CA ILE A 7 -6.68 -9.51 -7.28
C ILE A 7 -6.94 -8.12 -7.86
N THR A 8 -8.09 -7.92 -8.53
CA THR A 8 -8.46 -6.62 -9.09
C THR A 8 -8.61 -5.57 -7.99
N LYS A 9 -9.23 -5.92 -6.85
CA LYS A 9 -9.34 -5.00 -5.71
C LYS A 9 -7.98 -4.66 -5.10
N ILE A 10 -7.09 -5.64 -4.94
CA ILE A 10 -5.72 -5.42 -4.45
C ILE A 10 -4.96 -4.46 -5.37
N ALA A 11 -5.04 -4.65 -6.69
CA ALA A 11 -4.40 -3.76 -7.66
C ALA A 11 -4.97 -2.34 -7.56
N GLN A 12 -6.30 -2.19 -7.52
CA GLN A 12 -6.97 -0.89 -7.34
C GLN A 12 -6.52 -0.18 -6.05
N HIS A 13 -6.48 -0.90 -4.92
CA HIS A 13 -6.05 -0.33 -3.65
C HIS A 13 -4.56 0.02 -3.65
N THR A 14 -3.71 -0.77 -4.32
CA THR A 14 -2.27 -0.47 -4.44
C THR A 14 -2.04 0.83 -5.20
N SER A 15 -2.72 1.03 -6.34
CA SER A 15 -2.60 2.26 -7.13
C SER A 15 -3.17 3.49 -6.40
N ALA A 16 -4.30 3.34 -5.72
CA ALA A 16 -4.87 4.42 -4.90
C ALA A 16 -3.93 4.82 -3.75
N MET A 17 -3.25 3.83 -3.16
CA MET A 17 -2.25 4.08 -2.15
C MET A 17 -1.06 4.87 -2.70
N GLU A 18 -0.46 4.49 -3.83
CA GLU A 18 0.67 5.25 -4.38
C GLU A 18 0.33 6.72 -4.67
N SER A 19 -0.88 7.00 -5.16
CA SER A 19 -1.36 8.37 -5.34
C SER A 19 -1.49 9.14 -4.01
N LEU A 20 -2.01 8.50 -2.95
CA LEU A 20 -2.07 9.10 -1.61
C LEU A 20 -0.67 9.37 -1.05
N SER A 21 0.30 8.50 -1.31
CA SER A 21 1.69 8.70 -0.89
C SER A 21 2.30 9.96 -1.53
N GLN A 22 2.06 10.17 -2.84
CA GLN A 22 2.49 11.37 -3.55
C GLN A 22 1.83 12.63 -3.01
N GLN A 23 0.53 12.60 -2.75
CA GLN A 23 -0.20 13.73 -2.17
C GLN A 23 0.32 14.09 -0.76
N ILE A 24 0.68 13.09 0.06
CA ILE A 24 1.32 13.33 1.36
C ILE A 24 2.69 13.99 1.19
N ALA A 25 3.50 13.55 0.22
CA ALA A 25 4.82 14.13 -0.03
C ALA A 25 4.76 15.57 -0.56
N GLU A 26 3.79 15.88 -1.44
CA GLU A 26 3.55 17.23 -1.94
C GLU A 26 3.03 18.15 -0.83
N ALA A 27 2.07 17.68 -0.02
CA ALA A 27 1.59 18.42 1.14
C ALA A 27 2.68 18.64 2.20
N GLU A 28 3.59 17.67 2.42
CA GLU A 28 4.78 17.82 3.26
C GLU A 28 5.64 19.00 2.77
N ALA A 29 5.94 19.05 1.47
CA ALA A 29 6.77 20.10 0.89
C ALA A 29 6.10 21.49 0.98
N GLU A 30 4.79 21.57 0.76
CA GLU A 30 4.03 22.80 0.86
C GLU A 30 3.88 23.29 2.31
N HIS A 31 3.56 22.40 3.26
CA HIS A 31 3.45 22.76 4.67
C HIS A 31 4.78 23.22 5.25
N ILE A 32 5.90 22.57 4.89
CA ILE A 32 7.24 23.00 5.31
C ILE A 32 7.57 24.39 4.73
N LYS A 33 7.26 24.64 3.45
CA LYS A 33 7.44 25.95 2.82
C LYS A 33 6.57 27.04 3.46
N ALA A 34 5.30 26.75 3.75
CA ALA A 34 4.36 27.69 4.34
C ALA A 34 4.69 27.99 5.82
N ALA A 35 5.20 26.99 6.55
CA ALA A 35 5.48 27.10 7.97
C ALA A 35 6.85 27.73 8.28
N GLY A 36 7.76 27.78 7.29
CA GLY A 36 9.05 28.50 7.36
C GLY A 36 8.95 30.00 7.65
N GLY A 37 7.74 30.58 7.75
CA GLY A 37 7.53 31.99 8.06
C GLY A 37 6.84 32.35 9.38
N LYS A 38 6.28 31.41 10.18
CA LYS A 38 5.38 31.83 11.29
C LYS A 38 5.49 31.15 12.66
N ASP A 39 5.93 29.90 12.81
CA ASP A 39 6.18 29.32 14.15
C ASP A 39 6.94 27.98 14.06
N PRO A 40 8.21 27.89 14.52
CA PRO A 40 9.04 26.68 14.43
C PRO A 40 8.44 25.44 15.11
N ASP A 41 7.67 25.60 16.18
CA ASP A 41 7.13 24.45 16.93
C ASP A 41 5.85 23.90 16.29
N ALA A 42 5.02 24.76 15.67
CA ALA A 42 3.90 24.30 14.86
C ALA A 42 4.37 23.49 13.63
N VAL A 43 5.51 23.86 13.03
CA VAL A 43 6.14 23.10 11.94
C VAL A 43 6.49 21.70 12.41
N LYS A 44 7.18 21.56 13.55
CA LYS A 44 7.62 20.26 14.07
C LYS A 44 6.45 19.33 14.37
N VAL A 45 5.36 19.86 14.94
CA VAL A 45 4.15 19.07 15.26
C VAL A 45 3.49 18.57 13.97
N ALA A 46 3.33 19.42 12.95
CA ALA A 46 2.80 19.02 11.67
C ALA A 46 3.68 17.97 10.97
N LEU A 47 5.01 18.13 11.03
CA LEU A 47 5.98 17.21 10.45
C LEU A 47 5.97 15.84 11.15
N ALA A 48 5.85 15.82 12.48
CA ALA A 48 5.71 14.59 13.25
C ALA A 48 4.41 13.84 12.91
N HIS A 49 3.31 14.57 12.72
CA HIS A 49 2.03 13.98 12.31
C HIS A 49 2.10 13.38 10.89
N LEU A 50 2.69 14.11 9.94
CA LEU A 50 2.90 13.64 8.56
C LEU A 50 3.81 12.42 8.51
N THR A 51 4.92 12.44 9.25
CA THR A 51 5.83 11.29 9.38
C THR A 51 5.08 10.05 9.89
N ARG A 52 4.22 10.22 10.90
CA ARG A 52 3.41 9.11 11.42
C ARG A 52 2.43 8.56 10.37
N LEU A 53 1.76 9.43 9.61
CA LEU A 53 0.87 9.00 8.53
C LEU A 53 1.62 8.27 7.43
N LYS A 54 2.81 8.75 7.05
CA LYS A 54 3.70 8.09 6.09
C LYS A 54 4.14 6.70 6.54
N THR A 55 4.46 6.54 7.81
CA THR A 55 4.79 5.22 8.40
C THR A 55 3.59 4.28 8.35
N LEU A 56 2.40 4.72 8.80
CA LEU A 56 1.19 3.91 8.74
C LEU A 56 0.82 3.50 7.31
N PHE A 57 1.02 4.42 6.37
CA PHE A 57 0.83 4.19 4.96
C PHE A 57 1.83 3.16 4.40
N GLY A 58 3.11 3.25 4.76
CA GLY A 58 4.13 2.26 4.41
C GLY A 58 3.75 0.87 4.92
N MET A 59 3.33 0.76 6.18
CA MET A 59 2.86 -0.51 6.76
C MET A 59 1.64 -1.07 6.01
N ALA A 60 0.69 -0.21 5.61
CA ALA A 60 -0.46 -0.64 4.81
C ALA A 60 -0.04 -1.11 3.41
N LYS A 61 0.95 -0.47 2.79
CA LYS A 61 1.54 -0.91 1.51
C LYS A 61 2.16 -2.29 1.64
N ASP A 62 3.02 -2.48 2.63
CA ASP A 62 3.70 -3.76 2.87
C ASP A 62 2.68 -4.88 3.16
N PHE A 63 1.61 -4.58 3.91
CA PHE A 63 0.54 -5.52 4.17
C PHE A 63 -0.21 -5.94 2.89
N VAL A 64 -0.52 -4.99 2.00
CA VAL A 64 -1.19 -5.29 0.73
C VAL A 64 -0.29 -6.09 -0.20
N GLU A 65 1.01 -5.76 -0.29
CA GLU A 65 1.99 -6.53 -1.06
C GLU A 65 2.14 -7.96 -0.53
N PHE A 66 2.21 -8.13 0.78
CA PHE A 66 2.24 -9.45 1.42
C PHE A 66 1.03 -10.30 1.00
N TRP A 67 -0.19 -9.75 1.08
CA TRP A 67 -1.40 -10.50 0.70
C TRP A 67 -1.48 -10.82 -0.79
N LYS A 68 -0.94 -9.93 -1.64
CA LYS A 68 -0.80 -10.20 -3.08
C LYS A 68 0.07 -11.43 -3.32
N ASP A 69 1.18 -11.56 -2.61
CA ASP A 69 2.09 -12.72 -2.76
C ASP A 69 1.52 -14.00 -2.15
N VAL A 70 0.80 -13.91 -1.02
CA VAL A 70 0.04 -15.04 -0.45
C VAL A 70 -0.98 -15.56 -1.47
N ILE A 71 -1.75 -14.68 -2.11
CA ILE A 71 -2.75 -15.09 -3.12
C ILE A 71 -2.09 -15.74 -4.34
N LYS A 72 -0.95 -15.20 -4.83
CA LYS A 72 -0.19 -15.85 -5.90
C LYS A 72 0.28 -17.25 -5.51
N THR A 73 0.74 -17.42 -4.27
CA THR A 73 1.20 -18.71 -3.76
C THR A 73 0.05 -19.72 -3.72
N ILE A 74 -1.12 -19.31 -3.20
CA ILE A 74 -2.33 -20.15 -3.18
C ILE A 74 -2.74 -20.53 -4.60
N LEU A 75 -2.70 -19.60 -5.57
CA LEU A 75 -2.97 -19.90 -6.98
C LEU A 75 -1.99 -20.93 -7.55
N GLY A 76 -0.71 -20.80 -7.23
CA GLY A 76 0.32 -21.76 -7.63
C GLY A 76 0.02 -23.16 -7.08
N LEU A 77 -0.36 -23.26 -5.80
CA LEU A 77 -0.75 -24.53 -5.18
C LEU A 77 -2.00 -25.14 -5.81
N ILE A 78 -3.03 -24.34 -6.09
CA ILE A 78 -4.24 -24.82 -6.77
C ILE A 78 -3.89 -25.34 -8.17
N LYS A 79 -3.05 -24.61 -8.92
CA LYS A 79 -2.61 -25.03 -10.25
C LYS A 79 -1.82 -26.34 -10.19
N ALA A 80 -0.84 -26.45 -9.30
CA ALA A 80 -0.06 -27.68 -9.13
C ALA A 80 -0.94 -28.87 -8.72
N THR A 81 -1.92 -28.65 -7.84
CA THR A 81 -2.87 -29.69 -7.42
C THR A 81 -3.79 -30.12 -8.57
N ASN A 82 -4.26 -29.18 -9.40
CA ASN A 82 -5.02 -29.48 -10.60
C ASN A 82 -4.20 -30.24 -11.63
N GLU A 83 -2.94 -29.86 -11.86
CA GLU A 83 -2.02 -30.58 -12.75
C GLU A 83 -1.74 -31.99 -12.23
N LEU A 84 -1.62 -32.18 -10.91
CA LEU A 84 -1.49 -33.50 -10.29
C LEU A 84 -2.76 -34.36 -10.48
N ALA A 85 -3.93 -33.75 -10.31
CA ALA A 85 -5.21 -34.42 -10.48
C ALA A 85 -5.52 -34.75 -11.95
N GLN A 86 -5.06 -33.92 -12.89
CA GLN A 86 -5.21 -34.12 -14.33
C GLN A 86 -4.11 -35.02 -14.92
N GLY A 87 -2.92 -35.05 -14.33
CA GLY A 87 -1.80 -35.93 -14.68
C GLY A 87 -1.88 -37.34 -14.07
N ALA A 88 -2.89 -37.61 -13.24
CA ALA A 88 -3.25 -38.97 -12.82
C ALA A 88 -4.08 -39.73 -13.88
N ARG A 89 -4.04 -39.29 -15.14
CA ARG A 89 -4.56 -39.99 -16.32
C ARG A 89 -3.46 -40.19 -17.35
#